data_AF-A0A2U3R9S0-F1
#
_entry.id   AF-A0A2U3R9S0-F1
#
_cell.length_a   1.000
_cell.length_b   1.000
_cell.length_c   1.000
_cell.angle_alpha   90.00
_cell.angle_beta   90.00
_cell.angle_gamma   90.00
#
_symmetry.space_group_name_H-M   'P 1'
#
loop_
_entity.id
_entity.type
_entity.pdbx_description
1 polymer ?
#
loop_
_entity_poly.entity_id
_entity_poly.type
_entity_poly.pdbx_seq_one_letter_code
_entity_poly.pdbx_strand_id
1 'polypeptide(L)'
;MDAPSHCIHGGRFIHDFDVNDLIMPCVVIDVSCKCHERYSLSVQDVEDFESQFGPIAQGSSVMVKTVCSKFWHTPSKYHNNHVFQSVSSEVAELLLERGVSAICIDTLSPDRPEDDFKVHNTLFRSW
;
A
#
# COMPACT_ATOMS: atom_id res chain seq x y z
N MET A 1 -8.94 6.46 1.66
CA MET A 1 -9.33 5.30 0.85
C MET A 1 -9.43 5.80 -0.57
N ASP A 2 -8.73 5.12 -1.46
CA ASP A 2 -8.78 5.40 -2.89
C ASP A 2 -9.64 4.31 -3.53
N ALA A 3 -10.65 4.72 -4.30
CA ALA A 3 -11.51 3.83 -5.05
C ALA A 3 -11.03 3.73 -6.51
N PRO A 4 -11.39 2.68 -7.27
CA PRO A 4 -10.94 2.52 -8.67
C PRO A 4 -11.19 3.75 -9.56
N SER A 5 -12.32 4.45 -9.37
CA SER A 5 -12.63 5.73 -10.03
C SER A 5 -11.55 6.82 -9.87
N HIS A 6 -10.65 6.70 -8.90
CA HIS A 6 -9.54 7.62 -8.69
C HIS A 6 -8.52 7.60 -9.84
N CYS A 7 -8.29 6.44 -10.46
CA CYS A 7 -7.33 6.29 -11.57
C CYS A 7 -7.95 5.70 -12.84
N ILE A 8 -9.07 4.97 -12.72
CA ILE A 8 -9.72 4.26 -13.82
C ILE A 8 -11.02 4.96 -14.17
N HIS A 9 -11.10 5.51 -15.38
CA HIS A 9 -12.33 6.11 -15.88
C HIS A 9 -13.46 5.08 -15.92
N GLY A 10 -14.59 5.38 -15.27
CA GLY A 10 -15.73 4.46 -15.15
C GLY A 10 -15.56 3.36 -14.09
N GLY A 11 -14.45 3.36 -13.35
CA GLY A 11 -14.28 2.48 -12.18
C GLY A 11 -15.26 2.81 -11.05
N ARG A 12 -15.43 1.89 -10.10
CA ARG A 12 -16.31 2.06 -8.94
C ARG A 12 -15.94 3.30 -8.10
N PHE A 13 -16.94 4.02 -7.62
CA PHE A 13 -16.83 5.12 -6.67
C PHE A 13 -16.90 4.60 -5.24
N ILE A 14 -16.44 5.42 -4.28
CA ILE A 14 -16.48 5.07 -2.84
C ILE A 14 -17.89 4.65 -2.39
N HIS A 15 -18.95 5.30 -2.90
CA HIS A 15 -20.34 5.00 -2.53
C HIS A 15 -20.90 3.73 -3.19
N ASP A 16 -20.17 3.11 -4.12
CA ASP A 16 -20.54 1.83 -4.74
C ASP A 16 -20.05 0.63 -3.94
N PHE A 17 -19.28 0.84 -2.87
CA PHE A 17 -18.79 -0.23 -1.98
C PHE A 17 -19.77 -0.46 -0.83
N ASP A 18 -20.07 -1.73 -0.56
CA ASP A 18 -20.74 -2.09 0.69
C ASP A 18 -19.75 -1.93 1.84
N VAL A 19 -20.21 -1.56 3.03
CA VAL A 19 -19.33 -1.43 4.21
C VAL A 19 -18.59 -2.74 4.51
N ASN A 20 -19.18 -3.89 4.19
CA ASN A 20 -18.55 -5.20 4.37
C ASN A 20 -17.38 -5.43 3.39
N ASP A 21 -17.33 -4.74 2.24
CA ASP A 21 -16.17 -4.77 1.33
C ASP A 21 -14.93 -4.16 1.99
N LEU A 22 -15.11 -3.36 3.06
CA LEU A 22 -14.05 -2.62 3.76
C LEU A 22 -13.58 -3.32 5.05
N ILE A 23 -14.15 -4.48 5.37
CA ILE A 23 -13.85 -5.24 6.59
C ILE A 23 -13.10 -6.51 6.20
N MET A 24 -11.82 -6.55 6.56
CA MET A 24 -10.93 -7.66 6.18
C MET A 24 -9.84 -7.88 7.23
N PRO A 25 -9.25 -9.10 7.30
CA PRO A 25 -8.03 -9.32 8.04
C PRO A 25 -6.93 -8.38 7.57
N CYS A 26 -6.07 -7.91 8.48
CA CYS A 26 -4.98 -7.02 8.15
C CYS A 26 -3.67 -7.55 8.72
N VAL A 27 -2.64 -7.60 7.89
CA VAL A 27 -1.26 -7.84 8.31
C VAL A 27 -0.46 -6.54 8.23
N VAL A 28 0.52 -6.40 9.12
CA VAL A 28 1.40 -5.22 9.15
C VAL A 28 2.82 -5.66 8.85
N ILE A 29 3.37 -5.18 7.73
CA ILE A 29 4.78 -5.33 7.40
C ILE A 29 5.51 -4.08 7.89
N ASP A 30 6.24 -4.23 9.00
CA ASP A 30 6.99 -3.15 9.62
C ASP A 30 8.41 -3.06 9.04
N VAL A 31 8.65 -2.04 8.23
CA VAL A 31 9.97 -1.73 7.64
C VAL A 31 10.64 -0.54 8.30
N SER A 32 10.10 -0.03 9.42
CA SER A 32 10.57 1.19 10.08
C SER A 32 12.03 1.12 10.54
N CYS A 33 12.55 -0.07 10.82
CA CYS A 33 13.94 -0.28 11.25
C CYS A 33 14.96 -0.22 10.10
N LYS A 34 14.53 -0.38 8.85
CA LYS A 34 15.40 -0.43 7.66
C LYS A 34 15.05 0.60 6.60
N CYS A 35 13.96 1.36 6.76
CA CYS A 35 13.55 2.32 5.76
C CYS A 35 14.42 3.59 5.78
N HIS A 36 15.12 3.84 4.68
CA HIS A 36 15.67 5.16 4.36
C HIS A 36 14.59 6.04 3.71
N GLU A 37 14.92 7.30 3.42
CA GLU A 37 13.95 8.33 2.97
C GLU A 37 13.14 7.93 1.72
N ARG A 38 13.80 7.23 0.78
CA ARG A 38 13.24 6.76 -0.50
C ARG A 38 13.05 5.24 -0.58
N TYR A 39 12.91 4.58 0.56
CA TYR A 39 12.72 3.13 0.60
C TYR A 39 11.43 2.72 -0.13
N SER A 40 11.49 1.64 -0.89
CA SER A 40 10.30 1.00 -1.45
C SER A 40 10.20 -0.39 -0.87
N LEU A 41 9.02 -0.78 -0.36
CA LEU A 41 8.77 -2.15 0.08
C LEU A 41 9.11 -3.11 -1.06
N SER A 42 9.94 -4.11 -0.77
CA SER A 42 10.47 -5.07 -1.74
C SER A 42 9.79 -6.43 -1.60
N VAL A 43 9.88 -7.26 -2.64
CA VAL A 43 9.39 -8.65 -2.62
C VAL A 43 10.03 -9.43 -1.47
N GLN A 44 11.32 -9.23 -1.24
CA GLN A 44 12.03 -9.87 -0.13
C GLN A 44 11.42 -9.51 1.23
N ASP A 45 10.94 -8.29 1.43
CA ASP A 45 10.29 -7.91 2.69
C ASP A 45 8.99 -8.68 2.94
N VAL A 46 8.25 -8.97 1.86
CA VAL A 46 7.02 -9.77 1.92
C VAL A 46 7.37 -11.24 2.20
N GLU A 47 8.38 -11.78 1.53
CA GLU A 47 8.84 -13.15 1.74
C GLU A 47 9.41 -13.36 3.15
N ASP A 48 10.18 -12.40 3.66
CA ASP A 48 10.72 -12.42 5.03
C ASP A 48 9.58 -12.41 6.05
N PHE A 49 8.56 -11.56 5.84
CA PHE A 49 7.36 -11.53 6.66
C PHE A 49 6.65 -12.88 6.66
N GLU A 50 6.41 -13.47 5.50
CA GLU A 50 5.72 -14.76 5.40
C GLU A 50 6.53 -15.93 5.94
N SER A 51 7.86 -15.88 5.83
CA SER A 51 8.75 -16.86 6.45
C SER A 51 8.61 -16.86 7.98
N GLN A 52 8.39 -15.68 8.57
CA GLN A 52 8.25 -15.51 10.00
C GLN A 52 6.83 -15.77 10.52
N PHE A 53 5.80 -15.32 9.80
CA PHE A 53 4.40 -15.28 10.28
C PHE A 53 3.45 -16.21 9.52
N GLY A 54 3.92 -16.85 8.45
CA GLY A 54 3.10 -17.62 7.53
C GLY A 54 2.58 -16.80 6.34
N PRO A 55 2.02 -17.47 5.32
CA PRO A 55 1.55 -16.82 4.11
C PRO A 55 0.44 -15.81 4.40
N ILE A 56 0.43 -14.70 3.66
CA ILE A 56 -0.65 -13.71 3.73
C ILE A 56 -1.93 -14.34 3.18
N ALA A 57 -2.97 -14.40 4.00
CA ALA A 57 -4.24 -15.01 3.60
C ALA A 57 -4.93 -14.18 2.51
N GLN A 58 -5.51 -14.87 1.52
CA GLN A 58 -6.37 -14.25 0.51
C GLN A 58 -7.49 -13.42 1.16
N GLY A 59 -7.80 -12.27 0.57
CA GLY A 59 -8.81 -11.34 1.07
C GLY A 59 -8.32 -10.44 2.21
N SER A 60 -7.06 -10.57 2.62
CA SER A 60 -6.47 -9.67 3.63
C SER A 60 -6.06 -8.34 3.02
N SER A 61 -5.91 -7.32 3.86
CA SER A 61 -5.15 -6.10 3.56
C SER A 61 -3.71 -6.20 4.06
N VAL A 62 -2.79 -5.54 3.36
CA VAL A 62 -1.40 -5.38 3.78
C VAL A 62 -1.12 -3.92 4.14
N MET A 63 -0.80 -3.66 5.40
CA MET A 63 -0.37 -2.35 5.89
C MET A 63 1.15 -2.28 5.94
N VAL A 64 1.74 -1.34 5.22
CA VAL A 64 3.18 -1.06 5.22
C VAL A 64 3.45 0.03 6.25
N LYS A 65 4.14 -0.32 7.33
CA LYS A 65 4.52 0.63 8.37
C LYS A 65 5.94 1.12 8.15
N THR A 66 6.08 2.42 7.97
CA THR A 66 7.36 3.10 7.77
C THR A 66 7.70 3.93 9.01
N VAL A 67 8.41 5.05 8.86
CA VAL A 67 8.66 6.04 9.91
C VAL A 67 7.81 7.30 9.76
N CYS A 68 7.00 7.43 8.70
CA CYS A 68 6.34 8.69 8.33
C CYS A 68 5.18 9.09 9.24
N SER A 69 4.46 8.12 9.83
CA SER A 69 3.34 8.39 10.75
C SER A 69 3.69 9.34 11.90
N LYS A 70 4.95 9.34 12.39
CA LYS A 70 5.40 10.27 13.45
C LYS A 70 5.38 11.74 13.02
N PHE A 71 5.35 12.02 11.71
CA PHE A 71 5.33 13.37 11.16
C PHE A 71 3.92 13.90 10.89
N TRP A 72 2.86 13.13 11.20
CA TRP A 72 1.46 13.50 10.94
C TRP A 72 1.10 14.92 11.40
N HIS A 73 1.59 15.35 12.57
CA HIS A 73 1.34 16.69 13.11
C HIS A 73 2.31 17.77 12.63
N THR A 74 3.20 17.46 11.69
CA THR A 74 4.16 18.38 11.07
C THR A 74 4.06 18.29 9.55
N PRO A 75 3.09 18.99 8.92
CA PRO A 75 2.76 18.82 7.51
C PRO A 75 3.95 18.95 6.55
N SER A 76 4.88 19.87 6.81
CA SER A 76 6.08 20.04 5.98
C SER A 76 6.99 18.81 5.99
N LYS A 77 7.12 18.13 7.14
CA LYS A 77 7.90 16.89 7.29
C LYS A 77 7.13 15.66 6.79
N TYR A 78 5.81 15.65 6.90
CA TYR A 78 4.99 14.55 6.39
C TYR A 78 4.93 14.56 4.86
N HIS A 79 4.73 15.74 4.27
CA HIS A 79 4.72 15.93 2.82
C HIS A 79 6.11 15.71 2.21
N ASN A 80 7.15 16.23 2.87
CA ASN A 80 8.56 16.10 2.51
C ASN A 80 8.87 16.28 1.01
N ASN A 81 8.17 17.19 0.33
CA ASN A 81 8.26 17.41 -1.12
C ASN A 81 8.16 16.10 -1.95
N HIS A 82 7.26 15.22 -1.55
CA HIS A 82 7.06 13.89 -2.15
C HIS A 82 8.26 12.93 -2.02
N VAL A 83 9.22 13.23 -1.14
CA VAL A 83 10.31 12.33 -0.80
C VAL A 83 9.87 11.47 0.40
N PHE A 84 9.26 10.34 0.11
CA PHE A 84 8.79 9.40 1.14
C PHE A 84 8.91 7.95 0.69
N GLN A 85 8.66 7.04 1.62
CA GLN A 85 8.65 5.61 1.37
C GLN A 85 7.41 5.15 0.58
N SER A 86 7.59 4.16 -0.27
CA SER A 86 6.55 3.67 -1.21
C SER A 86 6.48 2.14 -1.20
N VAL A 87 5.62 1.59 -2.03
CA VAL A 87 5.55 0.16 -2.37
C VAL A 87 6.11 -0.03 -3.77
N SER A 88 6.95 -1.04 -4.01
CA SER A 88 7.45 -1.30 -5.36
C SER A 88 6.34 -1.88 -6.25
N SER A 89 6.44 -1.70 -7.57
CA SER A 89 5.48 -2.26 -8.52
C SER A 89 5.45 -3.80 -8.46
N GLU A 90 6.59 -4.43 -8.23
CA GLU A 90 6.71 -5.88 -8.10
C GLU A 90 5.96 -6.40 -6.88
N VAL A 91 5.98 -5.66 -5.77
CA VAL A 91 5.18 -6.01 -4.59
C VAL A 91 3.69 -5.85 -4.86
N ALA A 92 3.28 -4.79 -5.57
CA ALA A 92 1.87 -4.60 -5.91
C ALA A 92 1.33 -5.77 -6.74
N GLU A 93 2.07 -6.21 -7.77
CA GLU A 93 1.69 -7.36 -8.61
C GLU A 93 1.68 -8.66 -7.78
N LEU A 94 2.71 -8.90 -6.97
CA LEU A 94 2.80 -10.08 -6.11
C LEU A 94 1.60 -10.19 -5.15
N LEU A 95 1.24 -9.09 -4.49
CA LEU A 95 0.13 -9.07 -3.54
C LEU A 95 -1.22 -9.22 -4.26
N LEU A 96 -1.37 -8.64 -5.44
CA LEU A 96 -2.55 -8.82 -6.30
C LEU A 96 -2.71 -10.30 -6.69
N GLU A 97 -1.64 -10.96 -7.14
CA GLU A 97 -1.64 -12.39 -7.49
C GLU A 97 -2.00 -13.29 -6.30
N ARG A 98 -1.62 -12.89 -5.08
CA ARG A 98 -1.99 -13.58 -3.83
C ARG A 98 -3.41 -13.28 -3.35
N GLY A 99 -4.14 -12.42 -4.06
CA GLY A 99 -5.51 -12.05 -3.75
C GLY A 99 -5.64 -11.16 -2.52
N VAL A 100 -4.63 -10.31 -2.26
CA VAL A 100 -4.74 -9.22 -1.29
C VAL A 100 -5.78 -8.21 -1.78
N SER A 101 -6.68 -7.81 -0.89
CA SER A 101 -7.80 -6.92 -1.23
C SER A 101 -7.45 -5.43 -1.16
N ALA A 102 -6.44 -5.08 -0.36
CA ALA A 102 -6.00 -3.69 -0.21
C ALA A 102 -4.53 -3.58 0.23
N ILE A 103 -3.86 -2.53 -0.22
CA ILE A 103 -2.56 -2.10 0.30
C ILE A 103 -2.74 -0.76 0.99
N CYS A 104 -2.17 -0.63 2.17
CA CYS A 104 -2.18 0.58 2.99
C CYS A 104 -0.74 0.97 3.32
N ILE A 105 -0.46 2.27 3.43
CA ILE A 105 0.85 2.78 3.84
C ILE A 105 0.67 4.02 4.71
N ASP A 106 1.61 4.31 5.61
CA ASP A 106 1.57 5.48 6.49
C ASP A 106 2.22 6.75 5.90
N THR A 107 2.45 6.78 4.59
CA THR A 107 2.88 7.94 3.80
C THR A 107 1.69 8.57 3.05
N LEU A 108 1.92 9.64 2.29
CA LEU A 108 0.86 10.30 1.51
C LEU A 108 0.26 9.42 0.42
N SER A 109 1.01 8.44 -0.06
CA SER A 109 0.64 7.59 -1.20
C SER A 109 1.52 6.33 -1.21
N PRO A 110 0.98 5.17 -1.66
CA PRO A 110 1.80 3.99 -1.92
C PRO A 110 2.79 4.19 -3.07
N ASP A 111 2.56 5.19 -3.92
CA ASP A 111 3.43 5.57 -5.04
C ASP A 111 4.11 6.92 -4.78
N ARG A 112 5.25 7.13 -5.43
CA ARG A 112 5.79 8.49 -5.61
C ARG A 112 5.35 9.03 -6.97
N PRO A 113 5.23 10.37 -7.13
CA PRO A 113 4.82 10.97 -8.41
C PRO A 113 5.66 10.55 -9.62
N GLU A 114 6.94 10.27 -9.41
CA GLU A 114 7.87 9.80 -10.45
C GLU A 114 7.72 8.33 -10.85
N ASP A 115 6.96 7.53 -10.07
CA ASP A 115 6.81 6.08 -10.27
C ASP A 115 5.59 5.72 -11.16
N ASP A 116 4.92 6.73 -11.77
CA ASP A 116 3.77 6.60 -12.68
C ASP A 116 2.56 5.87 -12.07
N PHE A 117 2.39 5.99 -10.75
CA PHE A 117 1.25 5.47 -9.98
C PHE A 117 0.97 3.97 -10.24
N LYS A 118 2.02 3.17 -10.43
CA LYS A 118 1.90 1.74 -10.76
C LYS A 118 1.17 0.95 -9.68
N VAL A 119 1.36 1.26 -8.40
CA VAL A 119 0.68 0.54 -7.31
C VAL A 119 -0.83 0.78 -7.37
N HIS A 120 -1.28 2.03 -7.56
CA HIS A 120 -2.69 2.33 -7.79
C HIS A 120 -3.23 1.59 -9.02
N ASN A 121 -2.54 1.69 -10.14
CA ASN A 121 -2.96 1.08 -11.41
C ASN A 121 -3.05 -0.45 -11.32
N THR A 122 -2.18 -1.10 -10.56
CA THR A 122 -2.21 -2.54 -10.36
C THR A 122 -3.38 -2.95 -9.47
N LEU A 123 -3.55 -2.32 -8.30
CA LEU A 123 -4.60 -2.71 -7.35
C LEU A 123 -6.02 -2.42 -7.83
N PHE A 124 -6.22 -1.44 -8.70
CA PHE A 124 -7.54 -1.16 -9.23
C PHE A 124 -7.96 -2.08 -10.38
N ARG A 125 -7.08 -2.98 -10.87
CA ARG A 125 -7.44 -4.00 -11.88
C ARG A 125 -8.31 -5.13 -11.32
N SER A 126 -8.34 -5.32 -10.00
CA SER A 126 -9.13 -6.38 -9.34
C SER A 126 -10.59 -5.99 -9.08
N TRP A 127 -11.02 -4.79 -9.49
CA TRP A 127 -12.33 -4.21 -9.15
C TRP A 127 -13.10 -3.65 -10.34
#